data_AF-A0A7R9Y8V9-F1
#
_entry.id   AF-A0A7R9Y8V9-F1
#
_cell.length_a   1.000
_cell.length_b   1.000
_cell.length_c   1.000
_cell.angle_alpha   90.00
_cell.angle_beta   90.00
_cell.angle_gamma   90.00
#
_symmetry.space_group_name_H-M   'P 1'
#
loop_
_entity.id
_entity.type
_entity.pdbx_description
1 polymer ?
#
loop_
_entity_poly.entity_id
_entity_poly.type
_entity_poly.pdbx_seq_one_letter_code
_entity_poly.pdbx_strand_id
1 'polypeptide(L)'
;RQREMIARAVDNPVGDQPPLRDKLRALKRDKDNPSVVFAFDDVSVPLPPMQSPDLRQLIMEYCEQVCVEEGVTDIKFISSIALHRFLRPDEFKHVCGKKLFNKYYPQGRMFNYNAIDAEHSKHLGKTRHGEDVEVCKEFAESDLAIYANVNYVPMDGGYKSYATGMVSYNSLRHNHDCDTLKKTKSLYDPKRSQLHKSFGRVGREMAKSIDIFHVETVVDENLFPWYMSWLSVLMRRMNFVQKLVARVTVFALRFIPLWLRMRVFWAIRAPFGLLEVNAGETEAVHERTLDACYKDKVLDVEGQAGILIIAPTALGPYTKDMYCNPLLVNTYALGYYYNMYVGGLPLLKEGGVAIVVNEMHYEWSEPAHTTYRELFEGVIAEHGDLDEFERFQDGFATNERLNDIYRAGKGPAGVHGFYMYTWAAHGMDSVSKVFCVGAKDRRGADVLKWECKDSVVDA
;
A
#
# COMPACT_ATOMS: atom_id res chain seq x y z
N ARG A 1 9.04 -16.73 -19.84
CA ARG A 1 7.70 -16.12 -19.67
C ARG A 1 7.70 -14.77 -18.95
N GLN A 2 7.82 -14.66 -17.61
CA GLN A 2 7.71 -13.34 -16.92
C GLN A 2 8.70 -12.28 -17.45
N ARG A 3 9.99 -12.64 -17.60
CA ARG A 3 11.00 -11.74 -18.18
C ARG A 3 10.68 -11.31 -19.62
N GLU A 4 10.09 -12.19 -20.42
CA GLU A 4 9.69 -11.87 -21.81
C GLU A 4 8.50 -10.91 -21.84
N MET A 5 7.54 -11.06 -20.91
CA MET A 5 6.42 -10.13 -20.77
C MET A 5 6.91 -8.73 -20.40
N ILE A 6 7.85 -8.64 -19.46
CA ILE A 6 8.47 -7.38 -19.05
C ILE A 6 9.25 -6.75 -20.20
N ALA A 7 10.13 -7.50 -20.85
CA ALA A 7 10.91 -7.01 -21.99
C ALA A 7 9.99 -6.48 -23.09
N ARG A 8 8.96 -7.25 -23.46
CA ARG A 8 7.99 -6.84 -24.48
C ARG A 8 7.27 -5.54 -24.10
N ALA A 9 6.85 -5.38 -22.85
CA ALA A 9 6.16 -4.16 -22.42
C ALA A 9 7.10 -2.94 -22.47
N VAL A 10 8.32 -3.07 -21.96
CA VAL A 10 9.31 -1.98 -21.95
C VAL A 10 9.78 -1.59 -23.36
N ASP A 11 9.89 -2.56 -24.27
CA ASP A 11 10.25 -2.34 -25.67
C ASP A 11 9.07 -1.86 -26.55
N ASN A 12 7.83 -1.99 -26.07
CA ASN A 12 6.62 -1.57 -26.78
C ASN A 12 5.70 -0.79 -25.83
N PRO A 13 6.13 0.40 -25.37
CA PRO A 13 5.38 1.18 -24.40
C PRO A 13 4.05 1.68 -24.97
N VAL A 14 3.14 2.00 -24.05
CA VAL A 14 1.81 2.54 -24.33
C VAL A 14 1.75 4.02 -24.01
N GLY A 15 0.82 4.72 -24.64
CA GLY A 15 0.73 6.18 -24.60
C GLY A 15 1.75 6.83 -25.55
N ASP A 16 1.87 8.16 -25.46
CA ASP A 16 2.82 8.94 -26.26
C ASP A 16 4.21 8.92 -25.62
N GLN A 17 4.81 7.73 -25.52
CA GLN A 17 6.18 7.55 -25.04
C GLN A 17 6.97 6.58 -25.93
N PRO A 18 8.23 6.89 -26.25
CA PRO A 18 9.09 5.98 -27.00
C PRO A 18 9.64 4.86 -26.10
N PRO A 19 10.13 3.74 -26.68
CA PRO A 19 10.78 2.67 -25.93
C PRO A 19 11.87 3.19 -25.01
N LEU A 20 12.06 2.52 -23.85
CA LEU A 20 13.04 2.96 -22.85
C LEU A 20 14.44 3.15 -23.45
N ARG A 21 14.86 2.24 -24.33
CA ARG A 21 16.15 2.32 -25.02
C ARG A 21 16.29 3.59 -25.85
N ASP A 22 15.23 3.99 -26.55
CA ASP A 22 15.24 5.19 -27.39
C ASP A 22 15.24 6.47 -26.54
N LYS A 23 14.56 6.49 -25.38
CA LYS A 23 14.68 7.57 -24.39
C LYS A 23 16.11 7.74 -23.91
N LEU A 24 16.76 6.63 -23.51
CA LEU A 24 18.15 6.65 -23.04
C LEU A 24 19.12 7.14 -24.12
N ARG A 25 18.92 6.74 -25.38
CA ARG A 25 19.72 7.24 -26.51
C ARG A 25 19.53 8.73 -26.75
N ALA A 26 18.31 9.24 -26.66
CA ALA A 26 18.04 10.66 -26.77
C ALA A 26 18.77 11.42 -25.65
N LEU A 27 18.63 10.98 -24.40
CA LEU A 27 19.31 11.58 -23.26
C LEU A 27 20.84 11.55 -23.39
N LYS A 28 21.42 10.44 -23.88
CA LYS A 28 22.87 10.31 -24.12
C LYS A 28 23.41 11.19 -25.25
N ARG A 29 22.55 11.64 -26.17
CA ARG A 29 22.94 12.64 -27.19
C ARG A 29 23.07 14.03 -26.58
N ASP A 30 22.20 14.35 -25.63
CA ASP A 30 22.13 15.68 -25.02
C ASP A 30 23.07 15.81 -23.81
N LYS A 31 23.33 14.70 -23.10
CA LYS A 31 24.13 14.65 -21.87
C LYS A 31 25.04 13.43 -21.84
N ASP A 32 26.32 13.65 -21.55
CA ASP A 32 27.33 12.58 -21.55
C ASP A 32 27.03 11.46 -20.54
N ASN A 33 26.56 11.81 -19.34
CA ASN A 33 26.16 10.84 -18.33
C ASN A 33 24.83 11.28 -17.67
N PRO A 34 23.68 10.89 -18.22
CA PRO A 34 22.39 11.22 -17.63
C PRO A 34 22.18 10.44 -16.34
N SER A 35 21.48 11.05 -15.38
CA SER A 35 21.09 10.45 -14.11
C SER A 35 19.75 9.73 -14.26
N VAL A 36 19.73 8.45 -13.88
CA VAL A 36 18.52 7.61 -13.90
C VAL A 36 18.20 7.15 -12.49
N VAL A 37 16.96 7.41 -12.07
CA VAL A 37 16.44 6.95 -10.78
C VAL A 37 15.41 5.85 -10.99
N PHE A 38 15.60 4.73 -10.32
CA PHE A 38 14.61 3.68 -10.20
C PHE A 38 13.82 3.88 -8.91
N ALA A 39 12.54 4.21 -9.02
CA ALA A 39 11.60 4.19 -7.91
C ALA A 39 10.79 2.89 -7.93
N PHE A 40 10.42 2.35 -6.77
CA PHE A 40 9.66 1.10 -6.71
C PHE A 40 8.81 1.02 -5.46
N ASP A 41 7.68 0.29 -5.55
CA ASP A 41 6.80 0.11 -4.40
C ASP A 41 7.53 -0.58 -3.24
N ASP A 42 7.17 -0.21 -2.02
CA ASP A 42 7.76 -0.77 -0.80
C ASP A 42 7.17 -2.14 -0.42
N VAL A 43 7.56 -2.66 0.75
CA VAL A 43 7.12 -3.97 1.24
C VAL A 43 5.66 -4.03 1.69
N SER A 44 4.90 -2.92 1.63
CA SER A 44 3.47 -2.91 1.90
C SER A 44 2.65 -3.53 0.75
N VAL A 45 3.27 -3.78 -0.41
CA VAL A 45 2.67 -4.47 -1.55
C VAL A 45 3.66 -5.43 -2.26
N PRO A 46 3.18 -6.55 -2.84
CA PRO A 46 1.90 -7.18 -2.55
C PRO A 46 1.92 -7.84 -1.16
N LEU A 47 0.75 -8.21 -0.66
CA LEU A 47 0.61 -8.88 0.63
C LEU A 47 -0.25 -10.15 0.56
N PRO A 48 0.25 -11.31 1.00
CA PRO A 48 1.59 -11.57 1.57
C PRO A 48 2.75 -11.23 0.62
N PRO A 49 3.99 -11.02 1.11
CA PRO A 49 5.12 -10.75 0.23
C PRO A 49 5.29 -11.82 -0.85
N MET A 50 5.67 -11.44 -2.06
CA MET A 50 5.87 -12.40 -3.16
C MET A 50 7.07 -13.32 -2.92
N GLN A 51 7.03 -14.53 -3.47
CA GLN A 51 8.21 -15.38 -3.59
C GLN A 51 9.25 -14.78 -4.55
N SER A 52 10.53 -15.07 -4.33
CA SER A 52 11.57 -14.62 -5.27
C SER A 52 11.53 -15.43 -6.58
N PRO A 53 11.86 -14.84 -7.74
CA PRO A 53 12.15 -13.40 -7.90
C PRO A 53 10.89 -12.55 -7.78
N ASP A 54 11.00 -11.41 -7.09
CA ASP A 54 9.94 -10.40 -7.04
C ASP A 54 9.78 -9.74 -8.43
N LEU A 55 8.56 -9.35 -8.82
CA LEU A 55 8.35 -8.72 -10.12
C LEU A 55 9.08 -7.38 -10.24
N ARG A 56 9.21 -6.62 -9.14
CA ARG A 56 10.00 -5.37 -9.12
C ARG A 56 11.46 -5.64 -9.42
N GLN A 57 12.04 -6.71 -8.85
CA GLN A 57 13.38 -7.16 -9.21
C GLN A 57 13.49 -7.41 -10.72
N LEU A 58 12.54 -8.14 -11.31
CA LEU A 58 12.61 -8.49 -12.73
C LEU A 58 12.53 -7.24 -13.63
N ILE A 59 11.67 -6.28 -13.29
CA ILE A 59 11.54 -4.99 -13.99
C ILE A 59 12.85 -4.21 -13.88
N MET A 60 13.33 -4.00 -12.64
CA MET A 60 14.54 -3.21 -12.39
C MET A 60 15.78 -3.85 -13.00
N GLU A 61 15.94 -5.18 -12.95
CA GLU A 61 17.07 -5.87 -13.57
C GLU A 61 17.09 -5.70 -15.10
N TYR A 62 15.93 -5.77 -15.74
CA TYR A 62 15.83 -5.60 -17.18
C TYR A 62 16.10 -4.15 -17.59
N CYS A 63 15.43 -3.19 -16.95
CA CYS A 63 15.62 -1.78 -17.25
C CYS A 63 17.04 -1.28 -16.90
N GLU A 64 17.65 -1.75 -15.80
CA GLU A 64 19.06 -1.45 -15.46
C GLU A 64 20.02 -2.00 -16.51
N GLN A 65 19.76 -3.20 -17.03
CA GLN A 65 20.54 -3.77 -18.13
C GLN A 65 20.47 -2.86 -19.37
N VAL A 66 19.28 -2.37 -19.74
CA VAL A 66 19.11 -1.43 -20.87
C VAL A 66 19.89 -0.13 -20.61
N CYS A 67 19.83 0.43 -19.39
CA CYS A 67 20.61 1.62 -19.04
C CYS A 67 22.12 1.40 -19.21
N VAL A 68 22.65 0.28 -18.71
CA VAL A 68 24.08 -0.04 -18.81
C VAL A 68 24.51 -0.27 -20.25
N GLU A 69 23.70 -0.96 -21.06
CA GLU A 69 23.97 -1.20 -22.49
C GLU A 69 24.05 0.11 -23.29
N GLU A 70 23.23 1.11 -22.96
CA GLU A 70 23.27 2.43 -23.57
C GLU A 70 24.31 3.37 -22.90
N GLY A 71 25.14 2.84 -22.00
CA GLY A 71 26.28 3.57 -21.41
C GLY A 71 25.89 4.58 -20.33
N VAL A 72 24.75 4.39 -19.66
CA VAL A 72 24.35 5.17 -18.48
C VAL A 72 24.98 4.56 -17.22
N THR A 73 25.65 5.40 -16.42
CA THR A 73 26.38 4.94 -15.22
C THR A 73 25.93 5.59 -13.92
N ASP A 74 25.24 6.74 -13.99
CA ASP A 74 24.62 7.38 -12.83
C ASP A 74 23.22 6.81 -12.61
N ILE A 75 23.17 5.75 -11.80
CA ILE A 75 21.94 4.99 -11.51
C ILE A 75 21.76 4.93 -10.00
N LYS A 76 20.57 5.31 -9.53
CA LYS A 76 20.15 5.20 -8.13
C LYS A 76 18.81 4.44 -8.01
N PHE A 77 18.59 3.81 -6.87
CA PHE A 77 17.37 3.07 -6.52
C PHE A 77 16.77 3.64 -5.25
N ILE A 78 15.49 3.99 -5.28
CA ILE A 78 14.79 4.63 -4.16
C ILE A 78 13.49 3.87 -3.88
N SER A 79 13.31 3.43 -2.63
CA SER A 79 12.04 2.83 -2.23
C SER A 79 10.97 3.90 -2.04
N SER A 80 9.80 3.67 -2.62
CA SER A 80 8.63 4.54 -2.52
C SER A 80 7.86 4.26 -1.22
N ILE A 81 8.37 4.85 -0.12
CA ILE A 81 7.83 4.60 1.24
C ILE A 81 6.99 5.75 1.77
N ALA A 82 7.24 6.99 1.31
CA ALA A 82 6.85 8.22 1.98
C ALA A 82 6.93 8.12 3.52
N LEU A 83 5.78 7.99 4.19
CA LEU A 83 5.67 7.96 5.65
C LEU A 83 5.70 6.56 6.27
N HIS A 84 5.80 5.50 5.47
CA HIS A 84 6.01 4.14 5.95
C HIS A 84 7.42 3.98 6.54
N ARG A 85 7.62 2.96 7.38
CA ARG A 85 8.98 2.68 7.90
C ARG A 85 9.96 2.37 6.75
N PHE A 86 11.22 2.65 7.00
CA PHE A 86 12.29 2.29 6.07
C PHE A 86 12.34 0.78 5.81
N LEU A 87 12.65 0.40 4.56
CA LEU A 87 13.00 -0.96 4.23
C LEU A 87 14.31 -1.34 4.93
N ARG A 88 14.33 -2.56 5.47
CA ARG A 88 15.53 -3.18 5.99
C ARG A 88 16.41 -3.71 4.84
N PRO A 89 17.72 -3.92 5.08
CA PRO A 89 18.61 -4.48 4.05
C PRO A 89 18.16 -5.83 3.47
N ASP A 90 17.57 -6.71 4.29
CA ASP A 90 17.04 -8.00 3.83
C ASP A 90 15.81 -7.82 2.92
N GLU A 91 14.99 -6.80 3.19
CA GLU A 91 13.82 -6.45 2.40
C GLU A 91 14.21 -5.83 1.07
N PHE A 92 15.15 -4.88 1.05
CA PHE A 92 15.75 -4.38 -0.20
C PHE A 92 16.29 -5.53 -1.05
N LYS A 93 17.06 -6.44 -0.44
CA LYS A 93 17.64 -7.58 -1.14
C LYS A 93 16.59 -8.53 -1.70
N HIS A 94 15.44 -8.68 -1.03
CA HIS A 94 14.31 -9.48 -1.49
C HIS A 94 13.58 -8.82 -2.66
N VAL A 95 13.24 -7.54 -2.53
CA VAL A 95 12.47 -6.76 -3.52
C VAL A 95 13.30 -6.44 -4.77
N CYS A 96 14.55 -6.03 -4.60
CA CYS A 96 15.43 -5.61 -5.69
C CYS A 96 16.27 -6.76 -6.27
N GLY A 97 16.31 -7.91 -5.60
CA GLY A 97 17.18 -9.01 -5.96
C GLY A 97 18.64 -8.83 -5.54
N LYS A 98 19.34 -9.96 -5.40
CA LYS A 98 20.73 -9.99 -4.92
C LYS A 98 21.70 -9.25 -5.85
N LYS A 99 21.47 -9.29 -7.17
CA LYS A 99 22.35 -8.68 -8.18
C LYS A 99 22.41 -7.16 -8.00
N LEU A 100 21.25 -6.50 -8.06
CA LEU A 100 21.15 -5.05 -7.90
C LEU A 100 21.54 -4.61 -6.49
N PHE A 101 21.08 -5.33 -5.47
CA PHE A 101 21.43 -5.02 -4.08
C PHE A 101 22.95 -5.02 -3.86
N ASN A 102 23.65 -6.09 -4.24
CA ASN A 102 25.10 -6.17 -4.05
C ASN A 102 25.87 -5.12 -4.88
N LYS A 103 25.32 -4.69 -6.02
CA LYS A 103 25.93 -3.67 -6.88
C LYS A 103 25.74 -2.27 -6.31
N TYR A 104 24.53 -1.87 -5.94
CA TYR A 104 24.20 -0.46 -5.67
C TYR A 104 24.10 -0.10 -4.19
N TYR A 105 23.69 -1.04 -3.32
CA TYR A 105 23.47 -0.76 -1.90
C TYR A 105 24.76 -0.39 -1.14
N PRO A 106 25.88 -1.13 -1.28
CA PRO A 106 27.14 -0.76 -0.60
C PRO A 106 27.73 0.58 -1.07
N GLN A 107 27.33 1.08 -2.24
CA GLN A 107 27.80 2.34 -2.81
C GLN A 107 26.93 3.54 -2.38
N GLY A 108 25.91 3.34 -1.54
CA GLY A 108 24.94 4.39 -1.19
C GLY A 108 24.01 4.78 -2.34
N ARG A 109 23.91 3.95 -3.39
CA ARG A 109 23.06 4.20 -4.57
C ARG A 109 21.73 3.44 -4.53
N MET A 110 21.42 2.78 -3.41
CA MET A 110 20.12 2.17 -3.14
C MET A 110 19.72 2.52 -1.72
N PHE A 111 18.66 3.29 -1.54
CA PHE A 111 18.30 3.87 -0.24
C PHE A 111 16.79 4.13 -0.10
N ASN A 112 16.35 4.45 1.13
CA ASN A 112 14.98 4.86 1.43
C ASN A 112 14.84 6.37 1.27
N TYR A 113 13.69 6.84 0.77
CA TYR A 113 13.35 8.26 0.79
C TYR A 113 12.95 8.70 2.21
N ASN A 114 13.58 9.74 2.75
CA ASN A 114 13.16 10.39 3.98
C ASN A 114 12.17 11.52 3.67
N ALA A 115 10.90 11.30 4.00
CA ALA A 115 9.78 12.17 3.64
C ALA A 115 9.44 13.26 4.68
N ILE A 116 10.18 13.33 5.78
CA ILE A 116 9.93 14.30 6.87
C ILE A 116 11.00 15.40 6.94
N ASP A 117 12.23 15.11 6.52
CA ASP A 117 13.33 16.08 6.57
C ASP A 117 13.41 16.85 5.24
N ALA A 118 13.31 18.18 5.34
CA ALA A 118 13.18 19.08 4.19
C ALA A 118 14.36 19.00 3.20
N GLU A 119 15.58 18.67 3.68
CA GLU A 119 16.77 18.56 2.83
C GLU A 119 16.70 17.46 1.76
N HIS A 120 15.85 16.45 1.98
CA HIS A 120 15.62 15.34 1.07
C HIS A 120 14.45 15.59 0.10
N SER A 121 13.81 16.76 0.19
CA SER A 121 12.62 17.08 -0.58
C SER A 121 12.80 18.34 -1.44
N LYS A 122 12.02 18.44 -2.51
CA LYS A 122 11.99 19.56 -3.44
C LYS A 122 10.55 19.96 -3.72
N HIS A 123 10.24 21.25 -3.55
CA HIS A 123 8.93 21.80 -3.87
C HIS A 123 8.85 22.13 -5.37
N LEU A 124 7.91 21.52 -6.07
CA LEU A 124 7.65 21.72 -7.50
C LEU A 124 6.56 22.78 -7.77
N GLY A 125 5.90 23.27 -6.72
CA GLY A 125 4.79 24.21 -6.81
C GLY A 125 3.52 23.66 -6.17
N LYS A 126 2.39 24.17 -6.64
CA LYS A 126 1.06 23.78 -6.14
C LYS A 126 0.17 23.35 -7.28
N THR A 127 -0.74 22.41 -7.00
CA THR A 127 -1.82 22.12 -7.94
C THR A 127 -2.76 23.31 -8.06
N ARG A 128 -3.62 23.32 -9.08
CA ARG A 128 -4.69 24.33 -9.23
C ARG A 128 -5.68 24.39 -8.05
N HIS A 129 -5.68 23.39 -7.17
CA HIS A 129 -6.52 23.35 -5.96
C HIS A 129 -5.76 23.82 -4.71
N GLY A 130 -4.51 24.27 -4.85
CA GLY A 130 -3.69 24.76 -3.75
C GLY A 130 -2.95 23.68 -2.97
N GLU A 131 -2.97 22.43 -3.44
CA GLU A 131 -2.27 21.31 -2.83
C GLU A 131 -0.76 21.44 -3.10
N ASP A 132 0.07 21.33 -2.07
CA ASP A 132 1.52 21.37 -2.21
C ASP A 132 2.04 20.14 -2.96
N VAL A 133 3.01 20.34 -3.85
CA VAL A 133 3.70 19.27 -4.58
C VAL A 133 5.17 19.30 -4.16
N GLU A 134 5.47 18.65 -3.04
CA GLU A 134 6.81 18.48 -2.48
C GLU A 134 7.19 17.00 -2.53
N VAL A 135 8.27 16.73 -3.27
CA VAL A 135 8.65 15.39 -3.70
C VAL A 135 10.07 15.06 -3.30
N CYS A 136 10.44 13.78 -3.35
CA CYS A 136 11.81 13.32 -3.20
C CYS A 136 12.75 14.07 -4.16
N LYS A 137 13.76 14.74 -3.59
CA LYS A 137 14.70 15.58 -4.34
C LYS A 137 15.42 14.80 -5.45
N GLU A 138 15.92 13.62 -5.12
CA GLU A 138 16.65 12.76 -6.06
C GLU A 138 15.78 12.29 -7.22
N PHE A 139 14.49 12.03 -6.96
CA PHE A 139 13.52 11.69 -7.99
C PHE A 139 13.18 12.89 -8.88
N ALA A 140 13.11 14.08 -8.32
CA ALA A 140 12.77 15.31 -9.05
C ALA A 140 13.92 15.94 -9.83
N GLU A 141 15.16 15.53 -9.54
CA GLU A 141 16.37 16.07 -10.17
C GLU A 141 17.02 15.08 -11.15
N SER A 142 16.45 13.88 -11.31
CA SER A 142 16.94 12.91 -12.30
C SER A 142 16.52 13.27 -13.71
N ASP A 143 17.36 12.99 -14.71
CA ASP A 143 16.99 13.19 -16.11
C ASP A 143 15.92 12.19 -16.57
N LEU A 144 15.85 11.01 -15.95
CA LEU A 144 14.81 10.01 -16.17
C LEU A 144 14.51 9.23 -14.89
N ALA A 145 13.22 9.13 -14.56
CA ALA A 145 12.72 8.24 -13.52
C ALA A 145 12.06 7.00 -14.15
N ILE A 146 12.42 5.81 -13.67
CA ILE A 146 11.78 4.54 -14.03
C ILE A 146 11.07 4.03 -12.79
N TYR A 147 9.74 3.89 -12.86
CA TYR A 147 8.95 3.42 -11.72
C TYR A 147 8.55 1.95 -11.92
N ALA A 148 8.93 1.08 -10.98
CA ALA A 148 8.59 -0.35 -10.97
C ALA A 148 7.49 -0.66 -9.95
N ASN A 149 6.31 -1.01 -10.43
CA ASN A 149 5.11 -1.20 -9.62
C ASN A 149 4.58 -2.65 -9.64
N VAL A 150 3.87 -3.03 -8.57
CA VAL A 150 3.04 -4.24 -8.48
C VAL A 150 1.62 -3.87 -8.06
N ASN A 151 0.66 -4.06 -8.96
CA ASN A 151 -0.76 -3.95 -8.68
C ASN A 151 -1.30 -5.29 -8.18
N TYR A 152 -1.55 -5.34 -6.87
CA TYR A 152 -2.30 -6.42 -6.25
C TYR A 152 -3.81 -6.10 -6.19
N VAL A 153 -4.19 -4.82 -6.16
CA VAL A 153 -5.59 -4.35 -6.22
C VAL A 153 -5.75 -3.12 -7.12
N PRO A 154 -6.98 -2.80 -7.60
CA PRO A 154 -7.24 -1.60 -8.41
C PRO A 154 -6.89 -0.25 -7.77
N MET A 155 -6.69 -0.22 -6.45
CA MET A 155 -6.22 0.95 -5.72
C MET A 155 -4.72 1.23 -5.98
N ASP A 156 -3.94 0.26 -6.44
CA ASP A 156 -2.51 0.41 -6.67
C ASP A 156 -2.21 0.94 -8.07
N GLY A 157 -1.01 1.47 -8.28
CA GLY A 157 -0.55 1.94 -9.59
C GLY A 157 -0.93 3.39 -9.90
N GLY A 158 -0.74 3.76 -11.16
CA GLY A 158 -1.00 5.08 -11.70
C GLY A 158 -0.21 6.16 -10.98
N TYR A 159 -0.85 7.31 -10.82
CA TYR A 159 -0.24 8.40 -10.07
C TYR A 159 -0.07 8.10 -8.59
N LYS A 160 -0.84 7.17 -8.00
CA LYS A 160 -0.68 6.83 -6.57
C LYS A 160 0.76 6.41 -6.30
N SER A 161 1.33 5.54 -7.13
CA SER A 161 2.70 5.03 -7.04
C SER A 161 3.71 6.11 -6.58
N TYR A 162 3.90 7.17 -7.36
CA TYR A 162 4.86 8.22 -7.02
C TYR A 162 4.24 9.47 -6.37
N ALA A 163 2.97 9.82 -6.64
CA ALA A 163 2.30 10.96 -6.03
C ALA A 163 1.82 10.68 -4.59
N THR A 164 2.01 9.46 -4.08
CA THR A 164 1.94 9.18 -2.64
C THR A 164 3.25 8.67 -2.06
N GLY A 165 3.97 7.79 -2.75
CA GLY A 165 5.16 7.15 -2.17
C GLY A 165 6.47 7.94 -2.33
N MET A 166 6.51 8.93 -3.24
CA MET A 166 7.67 9.80 -3.48
C MET A 166 7.42 11.27 -3.07
N VAL A 167 6.41 11.50 -2.22
CA VAL A 167 6.05 12.84 -1.73
C VAL A 167 6.25 12.97 -0.22
N SER A 168 6.43 14.20 0.25
CA SER A 168 6.57 14.50 1.67
C SER A 168 5.21 14.54 2.39
N TYR A 169 5.26 14.69 3.72
CA TYR A 169 4.06 14.99 4.53
C TYR A 169 3.29 16.21 3.99
N ASN A 170 3.99 17.27 3.54
CA ASN A 170 3.36 18.52 3.10
C ASN A 170 2.44 18.32 1.89
N SER A 171 2.71 17.33 1.06
CA SER A 171 1.82 16.92 -0.04
C SER A 171 0.73 15.96 0.39
N LEU A 172 1.06 14.97 1.23
CA LEU A 172 0.11 13.92 1.63
C LEU A 172 -1.05 14.43 2.48
N ARG A 173 -0.83 15.46 3.31
CA ARG A 173 -1.86 16.05 4.17
C ARG A 173 -3.07 16.60 3.42
N HIS A 174 -2.95 16.85 2.11
CA HIS A 174 -4.04 17.37 1.27
C HIS A 174 -4.96 16.29 0.70
N ASN A 175 -4.63 15.01 0.90
CA ASN A 175 -5.42 13.90 0.39
C ASN A 175 -5.66 12.76 1.38
N HIS A 176 -4.85 12.67 2.44
CA HIS A 176 -5.10 11.78 3.58
C HIS A 176 -5.83 12.51 4.72
N ASP A 177 -6.89 13.25 4.37
CA ASP A 177 -7.78 13.98 5.29
C ASP A 177 -9.22 13.46 5.23
N CYS A 178 -9.98 13.70 6.30
CA CYS A 178 -11.33 13.18 6.46
C CYS A 178 -12.30 13.71 5.39
N ASP A 179 -12.17 14.96 4.96
CA ASP A 179 -13.04 15.51 3.91
C ASP A 179 -12.84 14.77 2.58
N THR A 180 -11.59 14.55 2.19
CA THR A 180 -11.23 13.77 0.99
C THR A 180 -11.70 12.32 1.09
N LEU A 181 -11.48 11.67 2.24
CA LEU A 181 -11.83 10.25 2.41
C LEU A 181 -13.35 10.05 2.53
N LYS A 182 -14.10 10.90 3.23
CA LYS A 182 -15.58 10.85 3.27
C LYS A 182 -16.19 10.99 1.87
N LYS A 183 -15.59 11.83 1.01
CA LYS A 183 -16.03 11.99 -0.39
C LYS A 183 -15.50 10.90 -1.33
N THR A 184 -14.63 10.01 -0.85
CA THR A 184 -14.10 8.91 -1.63
C THR A 184 -15.11 7.75 -1.65
N LYS A 185 -15.90 7.71 -2.73
CA LYS A 185 -16.95 6.71 -2.92
C LYS A 185 -16.45 5.31 -3.24
N SER A 186 -15.15 5.05 -3.26
CA SER A 186 -14.51 3.72 -3.19
C SER A 186 -12.99 3.92 -3.28
N LEU A 187 -12.22 3.10 -2.58
CA LEU A 187 -10.77 3.03 -2.72
C LEU A 187 -10.35 2.22 -3.94
N TYR A 188 -11.24 1.36 -4.45
CA TYR A 188 -10.98 0.38 -5.51
C TYR A 188 -11.62 0.76 -6.85
N ASP A 189 -12.21 1.96 -6.94
CA ASP A 189 -12.72 2.56 -8.18
C ASP A 189 -12.10 3.96 -8.35
N PRO A 190 -10.88 4.06 -8.91
CA PRO A 190 -10.16 5.33 -9.05
C PRO A 190 -10.97 6.43 -9.75
N LYS A 191 -11.83 6.09 -10.72
CA LYS A 191 -12.67 7.06 -11.45
C LYS A 191 -13.68 7.76 -10.52
N ARG A 192 -14.11 7.10 -9.43
CA ARG A 192 -15.08 7.63 -8.45
C ARG A 192 -14.44 8.01 -7.10
N SER A 193 -13.12 7.92 -6.99
CA SER A 193 -12.37 8.20 -5.77
C SER A 193 -11.87 9.65 -5.74
N GLN A 194 -12.23 10.43 -4.71
CA GLN A 194 -11.66 11.79 -4.56
C GLN A 194 -10.19 11.75 -4.19
N LEU A 195 -9.80 10.73 -3.42
CA LEU A 195 -8.42 10.41 -3.14
C LEU A 195 -7.60 10.23 -4.44
N HIS A 196 -8.04 9.37 -5.36
CA HIS A 196 -7.34 9.20 -6.65
C HIS A 196 -7.38 10.44 -7.53
N LYS A 197 -8.44 11.26 -7.44
CA LYS A 197 -8.47 12.55 -8.15
C LYS A 197 -7.40 13.51 -7.61
N SER A 198 -7.12 13.52 -6.31
CA SER A 198 -5.98 14.28 -5.77
C SER A 198 -4.65 13.70 -6.26
N PHE A 199 -4.48 12.38 -6.21
CA PHE A 199 -3.27 11.73 -6.75
C PHE A 199 -3.04 12.13 -8.21
N GLY A 200 -4.09 12.14 -9.04
CA GLY A 200 -4.01 12.58 -10.42
C GLY A 200 -3.62 14.05 -10.59
N ARG A 201 -4.09 14.94 -9.71
CA ARG A 201 -3.67 16.36 -9.74
C ARG A 201 -2.20 16.53 -9.38
N VAL A 202 -1.77 15.95 -8.26
CA VAL A 202 -0.38 16.02 -7.80
C VAL A 202 0.56 15.36 -8.82
N GLY A 203 0.22 14.15 -9.26
CA GLY A 203 1.01 13.38 -10.21
C GLY A 203 1.15 14.04 -11.58
N ARG A 204 0.11 14.71 -12.09
CA ARG A 204 0.22 15.52 -13.32
C ARG A 204 1.14 16.73 -13.16
N GLU A 205 1.18 17.38 -11.99
CA GLU A 205 2.15 18.43 -11.74
C GLU A 205 3.59 17.87 -11.69
N MET A 206 3.78 16.69 -11.09
CA MET A 206 5.07 15.99 -11.11
C MET A 206 5.52 15.66 -12.54
N ALA A 207 4.63 15.11 -13.37
CA ALA A 207 4.91 14.71 -14.74
C ALA A 207 5.24 15.87 -15.69
N LYS A 208 4.96 17.13 -15.31
CA LYS A 208 5.42 18.31 -16.07
C LYS A 208 6.92 18.59 -15.90
N SER A 209 7.48 18.18 -14.76
CA SER A 209 8.86 18.51 -14.37
C SER A 209 9.81 17.32 -14.43
N ILE A 210 9.28 16.10 -14.48
CA ILE A 210 10.03 14.86 -14.36
C ILE A 210 9.63 13.94 -15.52
N ASP A 211 10.61 13.47 -16.28
CA ASP A 211 10.36 12.42 -17.28
C ASP A 211 10.25 11.07 -16.59
N ILE A 212 9.05 10.49 -16.59
CA ILE A 212 8.73 9.24 -15.88
C ILE A 212 8.36 8.16 -16.89
N PHE A 213 9.07 7.03 -16.83
CA PHE A 213 8.74 5.78 -17.52
C PHE A 213 8.14 4.79 -16.52
N HIS A 214 6.83 4.59 -16.56
CA HIS A 214 6.13 3.78 -15.57
C HIS A 214 6.00 2.33 -16.07
N VAL A 215 6.27 1.35 -15.20
CA VAL A 215 6.05 -0.08 -15.47
C VAL A 215 5.14 -0.66 -14.38
N GLU A 216 3.93 -1.02 -14.75
CA GLU A 216 2.92 -1.63 -13.87
C GLU A 216 2.78 -3.13 -14.16
N THR A 217 2.47 -3.90 -13.12
CA THR A 217 2.25 -5.34 -13.22
C THR A 217 0.99 -5.75 -12.51
N VAL A 218 0.19 -6.63 -13.11
CA VAL A 218 -1.00 -7.19 -12.47
C VAL A 218 -0.71 -8.61 -12.02
N VAL A 219 -0.97 -8.90 -10.74
CA VAL A 219 -0.83 -10.24 -10.17
C VAL A 219 -2.19 -10.89 -9.89
N ASP A 220 -2.22 -12.23 -9.93
CA ASP A 220 -3.39 -13.02 -9.55
C ASP A 220 -3.61 -13.06 -8.02
N GLU A 221 -4.60 -13.83 -7.57
CA GLU A 221 -4.91 -14.04 -6.15
C GLU A 221 -4.31 -15.35 -5.59
N ASN A 222 -3.16 -15.81 -6.11
CA ASN A 222 -2.47 -16.99 -5.58
C ASN A 222 -1.68 -16.65 -4.31
N LEU A 223 -2.42 -16.40 -3.22
CA LEU A 223 -1.92 -15.85 -1.95
C LEU A 223 -1.10 -16.84 -1.12
N PHE A 224 -1.29 -18.14 -1.31
CA PHE A 224 -0.72 -19.16 -0.43
C PHE A 224 0.12 -20.19 -1.21
N PRO A 225 1.27 -20.62 -0.66
CA PRO A 225 2.00 -21.77 -1.16
C PRO A 225 1.13 -23.03 -1.23
N TRP A 226 1.53 -24.01 -2.05
CA TRP A 226 0.75 -25.23 -2.30
C TRP A 226 0.29 -25.95 -1.02
N TYR A 227 1.12 -25.98 0.04
CA TYR A 227 0.81 -26.63 1.31
C TYR A 227 -0.21 -25.85 2.18
N MET A 228 -0.49 -24.60 1.85
CA MET A 228 -1.49 -23.72 2.48
C MET A 228 -2.61 -23.32 1.52
N SER A 229 -2.62 -23.82 0.28
CA SER A 229 -3.61 -23.49 -0.76
C SER A 229 -5.07 -23.76 -0.35
N TRP A 230 -5.29 -24.67 0.60
CA TRP A 230 -6.62 -24.95 1.17
C TRP A 230 -7.23 -23.74 1.90
N LEU A 231 -6.43 -22.76 2.35
CA LEU A 231 -6.91 -21.52 2.98
C LEU A 231 -7.71 -20.64 2.01
N SER A 232 -7.45 -20.74 0.70
CA SER A 232 -8.21 -20.03 -0.34
C SER A 232 -9.52 -20.72 -0.72
N VAL A 233 -9.80 -21.92 -0.17
CA VAL A 233 -11.01 -22.68 -0.52
C VAL A 233 -12.07 -22.46 0.55
N LEU A 234 -13.23 -21.93 0.16
CA LEU A 234 -14.38 -21.80 1.07
C LEU A 234 -14.73 -23.16 1.70
N MET A 235 -14.96 -23.20 3.02
CA MET A 235 -15.25 -24.46 3.74
C MET A 235 -16.38 -25.29 3.12
N ARG A 236 -17.40 -24.65 2.54
CA ARG A 236 -18.51 -25.34 1.84
C ARG A 236 -18.06 -26.09 0.56
N ARG A 237 -16.99 -25.62 -0.09
CA ARG A 237 -16.40 -26.19 -1.30
C ARG A 237 -15.26 -27.18 -1.02
N MET A 238 -14.78 -27.26 0.21
CA MET A 238 -13.71 -28.18 0.59
C MET A 238 -14.15 -29.67 0.49
N ASN A 239 -13.24 -30.53 0.05
CA ASN A 239 -13.40 -31.98 0.13
C ASN A 239 -13.24 -32.49 1.58
N PHE A 240 -13.47 -33.79 1.80
CA PHE A 240 -13.41 -34.38 3.14
C PHE A 240 -12.05 -34.20 3.83
N VAL A 241 -10.95 -34.42 3.11
CA VAL A 241 -9.59 -34.28 3.65
C VAL A 241 -9.30 -32.83 4.01
N GLN A 242 -9.61 -31.88 3.13
CA GLN A 242 -9.45 -30.45 3.38
C GLN A 242 -10.26 -29.98 4.60
N LYS A 243 -11.51 -30.45 4.75
CA LYS A 243 -12.35 -30.15 5.93
C LYS A 243 -11.73 -30.69 7.22
N LEU A 244 -11.18 -31.92 7.19
CA LEU A 244 -10.50 -32.50 8.33
C LEU A 244 -9.25 -31.69 8.71
N VAL A 245 -8.41 -31.36 7.73
CA VAL A 245 -7.23 -30.51 7.92
C VAL A 245 -7.64 -29.16 8.52
N ALA A 246 -8.60 -28.46 7.92
CA ALA A 246 -9.07 -27.16 8.41
C ALA A 246 -9.56 -27.23 9.86
N ARG A 247 -10.37 -28.24 10.23
CA ARG A 247 -10.86 -28.41 11.60
C ARG A 247 -9.74 -28.69 12.60
N VAL A 248 -8.81 -29.58 12.26
CA VAL A 248 -7.66 -29.90 13.12
C VAL A 248 -6.76 -28.68 13.28
N THR A 249 -6.47 -27.97 12.19
CA THR A 249 -5.66 -26.75 12.23
C THR A 249 -6.33 -25.68 13.09
N VAL A 250 -7.60 -25.36 12.85
CA VAL A 250 -8.34 -24.37 13.66
C VAL A 250 -8.37 -24.76 15.13
N PHE A 251 -8.62 -26.04 15.44
CA PHE A 251 -8.58 -26.54 16.82
C PHE A 251 -7.20 -26.36 17.46
N ALA A 252 -6.13 -26.79 16.78
CA ALA A 252 -4.75 -26.69 17.27
C ALA A 252 -4.33 -25.23 17.48
N LEU A 253 -4.67 -24.33 16.57
CA LEU A 253 -4.33 -22.90 16.64
C LEU A 253 -4.88 -22.21 17.90
N ARG A 254 -5.97 -22.72 18.51
CA ARG A 254 -6.52 -22.18 19.77
C ARG A 254 -5.55 -22.30 20.94
N PHE A 255 -4.62 -23.25 20.90
CA PHE A 255 -3.65 -23.49 21.95
C PHE A 255 -2.28 -22.88 21.65
N ILE A 256 -2.11 -22.28 20.46
CA ILE A 256 -0.85 -21.67 20.04
C ILE A 256 -0.84 -20.19 20.45
N PRO A 257 0.21 -19.71 21.15
CA PRO A 257 0.36 -18.29 21.49
C PRO A 257 0.29 -17.38 20.26
N LEU A 258 -0.29 -16.18 20.41
CA LEU A 258 -0.50 -15.23 19.32
C LEU A 258 0.79 -14.94 18.54
N TRP A 259 1.90 -14.67 19.24
CA TRP A 259 3.19 -14.37 18.61
C TRP A 259 3.67 -15.49 17.68
N LEU A 260 3.43 -16.76 18.03
CA LEU A 260 3.82 -17.91 17.23
C LEU A 260 2.89 -18.07 16.01
N ARG A 261 1.59 -17.83 16.18
CA ARG A 261 0.64 -17.76 15.06
C ARG A 261 1.06 -16.69 14.05
N MET A 262 1.38 -15.49 14.53
CA MET A 262 1.78 -14.38 13.67
C MET A 262 3.10 -14.63 12.95
N ARG A 263 4.10 -15.22 13.63
CA ARG A 263 5.36 -15.62 12.97
C ARG A 263 5.16 -16.55 11.78
N VAL A 264 4.18 -17.47 11.85
CA VAL A 264 3.85 -18.33 10.71
C VAL A 264 3.33 -17.49 9.54
N PHE A 265 2.36 -16.60 9.78
CA PHE A 265 1.78 -15.75 8.73
C PHE A 265 2.78 -14.74 8.13
N TRP A 266 3.64 -14.14 8.96
CA TRP A 266 4.69 -13.22 8.48
C TRP A 266 5.76 -13.92 7.63
N ALA A 267 5.95 -15.23 7.82
CA ALA A 267 6.89 -16.02 7.02
C ALA A 267 6.33 -16.45 5.66
N ILE A 268 5.01 -16.35 5.45
CA ILE A 268 4.36 -16.75 4.19
C ILE A 268 4.86 -15.84 3.08
N ARG A 269 5.25 -16.47 1.97
CA ARG A 269 5.48 -15.79 0.70
C ARG A 269 4.57 -16.36 -0.38
N ALA A 270 3.80 -15.48 -1.00
CA ALA A 270 2.78 -15.82 -1.99
C ALA A 270 3.41 -16.15 -3.35
N PRO A 271 3.04 -17.29 -3.98
CA PRO A 271 3.45 -17.65 -5.33
C PRO A 271 2.58 -16.96 -6.41
N PHE A 272 2.45 -15.64 -6.32
CA PHE A 272 1.67 -14.84 -7.25
C PHE A 272 2.01 -15.14 -8.71
N GLY A 273 0.97 -15.37 -9.51
CA GLY A 273 1.07 -15.41 -10.97
C GLY A 273 1.07 -14.01 -11.55
N LEU A 274 1.89 -13.78 -12.58
CA LEU A 274 1.87 -12.54 -13.36
C LEU A 274 0.80 -12.65 -14.45
N LEU A 275 -0.19 -11.76 -14.42
CA LEU A 275 -1.28 -11.70 -15.38
C LEU A 275 -0.94 -10.76 -16.54
N GLU A 276 -0.47 -9.55 -16.25
CA GLU A 276 -0.22 -8.51 -17.25
C GLU A 276 0.96 -7.60 -16.85
N VAL A 277 1.64 -7.03 -17.85
CA VAL A 277 2.66 -5.99 -17.68
C VAL A 277 2.39 -4.89 -18.69
N ASN A 278 2.32 -3.65 -18.21
CA ASN A 278 2.16 -2.45 -19.04
C ASN A 278 3.30 -1.48 -18.73
N ALA A 279 3.86 -0.83 -19.75
CA ALA A 279 4.93 0.15 -19.58
C ALA A 279 4.72 1.37 -20.48
N GLY A 280 5.21 2.54 -20.07
CA GLY A 280 5.09 3.79 -20.84
C GLY A 280 4.56 4.98 -20.04
N GLU A 281 3.66 5.75 -20.66
CA GLU A 281 3.02 6.92 -20.06
C GLU A 281 2.10 6.52 -18.90
N THR A 282 2.13 7.25 -17.78
CA THR A 282 1.48 6.84 -16.52
C THR A 282 -0.03 6.62 -16.66
N GLU A 283 -0.78 7.54 -17.27
CA GLU A 283 -2.24 7.40 -17.39
C GLU A 283 -2.61 6.27 -18.35
N ALA A 284 -1.94 6.19 -19.51
CA ALA A 284 -2.17 5.15 -20.52
C ALA A 284 -1.83 3.74 -20.02
N VAL A 285 -0.74 3.61 -19.24
CA VAL A 285 -0.37 2.37 -18.56
C VAL A 285 -1.45 1.99 -17.56
N HIS A 286 -1.82 2.92 -16.68
CA HIS A 286 -2.74 2.63 -15.59
C HIS A 286 -4.15 2.27 -16.07
N GLU A 287 -4.64 2.87 -17.15
CA GLU A 287 -5.93 2.51 -17.74
C GLU A 287 -5.98 1.03 -18.14
N ARG A 288 -4.95 0.52 -18.81
CA ARG A 288 -4.86 -0.90 -19.18
C ARG A 288 -4.71 -1.81 -17.96
N THR A 289 -3.89 -1.39 -17.00
CA THR A 289 -3.72 -2.12 -15.75
C THR A 289 -5.04 -2.27 -14.98
N LEU A 290 -5.85 -1.21 -14.91
CA LEU A 290 -7.16 -1.27 -14.26
C LEU A 290 -8.11 -2.25 -14.95
N ASP A 291 -8.14 -2.27 -16.29
CA ASP A 291 -8.96 -3.22 -17.04
C ASP A 291 -8.59 -4.68 -16.72
N ALA A 292 -7.29 -4.98 -16.64
CA ALA A 292 -6.79 -6.30 -16.26
C ALA A 292 -7.11 -6.64 -14.79
N CYS A 293 -6.93 -5.69 -13.86
CA CYS A 293 -7.32 -5.85 -12.46
C CYS A 293 -8.82 -6.14 -12.30
N TYR A 294 -9.69 -5.38 -12.98
CA TYR A 294 -11.12 -5.57 -12.86
C TYR A 294 -11.57 -6.92 -13.43
N LYS A 295 -10.99 -7.35 -14.55
CA LYS A 295 -11.28 -8.66 -15.14
C LYS A 295 -10.94 -9.83 -14.22
N ASP A 296 -9.90 -9.70 -13.41
CA ASP A 296 -9.46 -10.74 -12.47
C ASP A 296 -10.23 -10.69 -11.14
N LYS A 297 -10.50 -9.49 -10.62
CA LYS A 297 -10.85 -9.28 -9.19
C LYS A 297 -12.28 -8.87 -8.92
N VAL A 298 -13.03 -8.40 -9.93
CA VAL A 298 -14.40 -7.93 -9.73
C VAL A 298 -15.38 -9.09 -9.89
N LEU A 299 -16.28 -9.21 -8.92
CA LEU A 299 -17.40 -10.14 -8.95
C LEU A 299 -18.70 -9.35 -8.95
N ASP A 300 -19.64 -9.78 -9.79
CA ASP A 300 -20.99 -9.22 -9.81
C ASP A 300 -21.77 -9.65 -8.55
N VAL A 301 -22.35 -8.66 -7.87
CA VAL A 301 -23.19 -8.86 -6.69
C VAL A 301 -24.50 -8.10 -6.90
N GLU A 302 -25.62 -8.74 -6.58
CA GLU A 302 -26.94 -8.12 -6.69
C GLU A 302 -27.34 -7.37 -5.42
N GLY A 303 -27.56 -6.06 -5.54
CA GLY A 303 -28.10 -5.21 -4.48
C GLY A 303 -27.13 -4.89 -3.34
N GLN A 304 -27.68 -4.30 -2.28
CA GLN A 304 -26.96 -3.94 -1.06
C GLN A 304 -27.54 -4.69 0.14
N ALA A 305 -26.71 -4.99 1.13
CA ALA A 305 -27.11 -5.61 2.37
C ALA A 305 -27.41 -4.55 3.46
N GLY A 306 -28.33 -4.87 4.37
CA GLY A 306 -28.53 -4.09 5.60
C GLY A 306 -27.52 -4.43 6.70
N ILE A 307 -26.87 -5.60 6.58
CA ILE A 307 -25.84 -6.11 7.48
C ILE A 307 -24.65 -6.57 6.64
N LEU A 308 -23.45 -6.10 6.96
CA LEU A 308 -22.21 -6.50 6.30
C LEU A 308 -21.29 -7.17 7.33
N ILE A 309 -20.94 -8.43 7.09
CA ILE A 309 -20.01 -9.18 7.95
C ILE A 309 -18.61 -9.07 7.35
N ILE A 310 -17.67 -8.56 8.12
CA ILE A 310 -16.28 -8.31 7.71
C ILE A 310 -15.34 -9.08 8.64
N ALA A 311 -14.37 -9.80 8.09
CA ALA A 311 -13.38 -10.54 8.87
C ALA A 311 -11.96 -10.09 8.46
N PRO A 312 -11.50 -8.91 8.94
CA PRO A 312 -10.19 -8.42 8.60
C PRO A 312 -9.11 -9.35 9.15
N THR A 313 -8.13 -9.70 8.32
CA THR A 313 -7.03 -10.58 8.71
C THR A 313 -5.82 -9.78 9.22
N ALA A 314 -4.86 -10.46 9.84
CA ALA A 314 -3.61 -9.85 10.28
C ALA A 314 -2.61 -9.59 9.13
N LEU A 315 -2.97 -9.89 7.88
CA LEU A 315 -2.14 -9.64 6.69
C LEU A 315 -2.65 -8.38 5.98
N GLY A 316 -1.84 -7.32 5.98
CA GLY A 316 -2.16 -6.06 5.31
C GLY A 316 -0.99 -5.06 5.38
N PRO A 317 -1.10 -3.91 4.68
CA PRO A 317 0.00 -2.99 4.38
C PRO A 317 0.76 -2.52 5.63
N TYR A 318 0.07 -2.49 6.77
CA TYR A 318 0.59 -1.94 8.02
C TYR A 318 0.86 -3.00 9.09
N THR A 319 0.75 -4.29 8.75
CA THR A 319 0.95 -5.41 9.69
C THR A 319 2.10 -6.34 9.30
N LYS A 320 2.93 -5.95 8.33
CA LYS A 320 4.14 -6.70 7.98
C LYS A 320 5.12 -6.70 9.17
N ASP A 321 5.32 -7.87 9.77
CA ASP A 321 6.13 -8.09 10.97
C ASP A 321 5.59 -7.35 12.23
N MET A 322 4.30 -6.95 12.21
CA MET A 322 3.67 -6.17 13.28
C MET A 322 2.27 -6.71 13.63
N TYR A 323 1.84 -6.53 14.89
CA TYR A 323 0.52 -6.97 15.34
C TYR A 323 -0.62 -6.13 14.74
N CYS A 324 -1.76 -6.75 14.46
CA CYS A 324 -2.97 -6.03 14.08
C CYS A 324 -3.64 -5.45 15.33
N ASN A 325 -3.22 -4.23 15.70
CA ASN A 325 -3.75 -3.48 16.85
C ASN A 325 -5.16 -2.92 16.56
N PRO A 326 -5.89 -2.40 17.56
CA PRO A 326 -7.26 -1.91 17.38
C PRO A 326 -7.41 -0.80 16.32
N LEU A 327 -6.44 0.12 16.22
CA LEU A 327 -6.43 1.15 15.17
C LEU A 327 -6.43 0.51 13.78
N LEU A 328 -5.57 -0.50 13.57
CA LEU A 328 -5.48 -1.21 12.29
C LEU A 328 -6.70 -2.10 12.02
N VAL A 329 -7.37 -2.64 13.06
CA VAL A 329 -8.64 -3.34 12.89
C VAL A 329 -9.71 -2.38 12.35
N ASN A 330 -9.78 -1.14 12.86
CA ASN A 330 -10.65 -0.09 12.31
C ASN A 330 -10.29 0.23 10.85
N THR A 331 -9.01 0.49 10.58
CA THR A 331 -8.48 0.78 9.24
C THR A 331 -8.87 -0.31 8.24
N TYR A 332 -8.69 -1.59 8.59
CA TYR A 332 -8.99 -2.68 7.69
C TYR A 332 -10.48 -2.92 7.54
N ALA A 333 -11.26 -2.88 8.63
CA ALA A 333 -12.69 -3.14 8.57
C ALA A 333 -13.44 -2.03 7.81
N LEU A 334 -13.35 -0.79 8.30
CA LEU A 334 -14.14 0.34 7.82
C LEU A 334 -13.42 1.18 6.76
N GLY A 335 -12.10 1.05 6.64
CA GLY A 335 -11.33 1.63 5.54
C GLY A 335 -11.27 0.70 4.35
N TYR A 336 -10.46 -0.35 4.41
CA TYR A 336 -10.22 -1.21 3.24
C TYR A 336 -11.45 -2.04 2.85
N TYR A 337 -11.92 -2.93 3.73
CA TYR A 337 -12.91 -3.96 3.37
C TYR A 337 -14.29 -3.34 3.09
N TYR A 338 -14.70 -2.34 3.87
CA TYR A 338 -15.93 -1.58 3.58
C TYR A 338 -15.88 -0.95 2.17
N ASN A 339 -14.71 -0.47 1.74
CA ASN A 339 -14.54 0.18 0.44
C ASN A 339 -14.27 -0.78 -0.73
N MET A 340 -14.24 -2.11 -0.53
CA MET A 340 -13.99 -3.11 -1.58
C MET A 340 -15.19 -3.28 -2.53
N TYR A 341 -15.45 -2.27 -3.35
CA TYR A 341 -16.49 -2.30 -4.39
C TYR A 341 -16.18 -1.34 -5.54
N VAL A 342 -16.79 -1.59 -6.70
CA VAL A 342 -16.67 -0.76 -7.92
C VAL A 342 -18.05 -0.26 -8.33
N GLY A 343 -18.12 0.89 -9.01
CA GLY A 343 -19.40 1.47 -9.48
C GLY A 343 -19.98 2.52 -8.54
N GLY A 344 -19.34 2.78 -7.39
CA GLY A 344 -19.71 3.83 -6.45
C GLY A 344 -20.86 3.47 -5.50
N LEU A 345 -21.27 2.20 -5.44
CA LEU A 345 -22.30 1.71 -4.53
C LEU A 345 -21.69 0.69 -3.55
N PRO A 346 -21.59 1.01 -2.24
CA PRO A 346 -21.07 0.09 -1.24
C PRO A 346 -21.94 -1.17 -1.09
N LEU A 347 -21.34 -2.28 -0.63
CA LEU A 347 -22.10 -3.50 -0.32
C LEU A 347 -23.09 -3.30 0.82
N LEU A 348 -22.80 -2.40 1.76
CA LEU A 348 -23.69 -2.04 2.86
C LEU A 348 -24.54 -0.82 2.48
N LYS A 349 -25.84 -0.88 2.76
CA LYS A 349 -26.73 0.30 2.66
C LYS A 349 -26.31 1.39 3.64
N GLU A 350 -26.57 2.64 3.28
CA GLU A 350 -26.41 3.78 4.19
C GLU A 350 -27.22 3.54 5.49
N GLY A 351 -26.58 3.75 6.64
CA GLY A 351 -27.17 3.45 7.95
C GLY A 351 -27.28 1.95 8.27
N GLY A 352 -26.68 1.07 7.46
CA GLY A 352 -26.58 -0.36 7.75
C GLY A 352 -25.62 -0.68 8.90
N VAL A 353 -25.60 -1.94 9.31
CA VAL A 353 -24.78 -2.44 10.43
C VAL A 353 -23.58 -3.23 9.93
N ALA A 354 -22.39 -2.97 10.48
CA ALA A 354 -21.20 -3.77 10.24
C ALA A 354 -20.95 -4.75 11.40
N ILE A 355 -20.71 -6.01 11.10
CA ILE A 355 -20.27 -7.03 12.07
C ILE A 355 -18.83 -7.38 11.75
N VAL A 356 -17.90 -6.98 12.62
CA VAL A 356 -16.47 -7.21 12.47
C VAL A 356 -16.07 -8.44 13.29
N VAL A 357 -15.65 -9.51 12.61
CA VAL A 357 -15.17 -10.75 13.22
C VAL A 357 -13.66 -10.69 13.35
N ASN A 358 -13.18 -10.31 14.53
CA ASN A 358 -11.75 -10.19 14.82
C ASN A 358 -11.49 -10.37 16.31
N GLU A 359 -10.37 -11.01 16.66
CA GLU A 359 -9.96 -11.19 18.07
C GLU A 359 -9.58 -9.86 18.76
N MET A 360 -9.36 -8.78 17.99
CA MET A 360 -9.05 -7.42 18.42
C MET A 360 -8.13 -7.39 19.64
N HIS A 361 -6.94 -7.98 19.49
CA HIS A 361 -5.94 -7.97 20.55
C HIS A 361 -5.44 -6.53 20.78
N TYR A 362 -5.24 -6.15 22.04
CA TYR A 362 -4.68 -4.85 22.42
C TYR A 362 -3.14 -4.88 22.45
N GLU A 363 -2.54 -5.33 21.35
CA GLU A 363 -1.10 -5.55 21.22
C GLU A 363 -0.47 -4.51 20.29
N TRP A 364 0.60 -3.85 20.76
CA TRP A 364 1.32 -2.82 20.02
C TRP A 364 2.78 -3.24 19.82
N SER A 365 3.25 -3.25 18.58
CA SER A 365 4.62 -3.61 18.22
C SER A 365 5.56 -2.44 18.46
N GLU A 366 6.17 -2.36 19.65
CA GLU A 366 7.10 -1.27 19.97
C GLU A 366 8.49 -1.48 19.35
N PRO A 367 9.17 -0.42 18.85
CA PRO A 367 8.73 0.97 18.81
C PRO A 367 7.89 1.33 17.56
N ALA A 368 7.62 0.38 16.66
CA ALA A 368 6.94 0.66 15.39
C ALA A 368 5.52 1.23 15.56
N HIS A 369 4.84 0.90 16.66
CA HIS A 369 3.50 1.37 16.97
C HIS A 369 3.46 2.45 18.07
N THR A 370 4.59 3.00 18.49
CA THR A 370 4.62 4.07 19.53
C THR A 370 3.67 5.22 19.14
N THR A 371 3.81 5.73 17.91
CA THR A 371 2.94 6.75 17.34
C THR A 371 1.46 6.35 17.34
N TYR A 372 1.16 5.13 16.91
CA TYR A 372 -0.22 4.67 16.76
C TYR A 372 -0.90 4.54 18.11
N ARG A 373 -0.16 4.05 19.11
CA ARG A 373 -0.64 3.92 20.47
C ARG A 373 -0.88 5.28 21.11
N GLU A 374 0.04 6.24 20.96
CA GLU A 374 -0.12 7.60 21.49
C GLU A 374 -1.31 8.33 20.85
N LEU A 375 -1.50 8.18 19.53
CA LEU A 375 -2.70 8.67 18.85
C LEU A 375 -3.96 8.00 19.41
N PHE A 376 -3.96 6.67 19.54
CA PHE A 376 -5.15 5.91 19.92
C PHE A 376 -5.57 6.17 21.37
N GLU A 377 -4.61 6.15 22.30
CA GLU A 377 -4.83 6.32 23.74
C GLU A 377 -5.00 7.79 24.14
N GLY A 378 -4.31 8.71 23.47
CA GLY A 378 -4.31 10.13 23.84
C GLY A 378 -5.23 11.02 23.01
N VAL A 379 -5.47 10.70 21.73
CA VAL A 379 -6.28 11.54 20.85
C VAL A 379 -7.60 10.88 20.50
N ILE A 380 -7.61 9.64 20.02
CA ILE A 380 -8.85 8.97 19.59
C ILE A 380 -9.76 8.68 20.79
N ALA A 381 -9.19 8.26 21.92
CA ALA A 381 -9.97 8.01 23.14
C ALA A 381 -10.70 9.26 23.66
N GLU A 382 -10.11 10.44 23.52
CA GLU A 382 -10.63 11.70 24.07
C GLU A 382 -11.40 12.54 23.03
N HIS A 383 -10.94 12.53 21.78
CA HIS A 383 -11.33 13.40 20.67
C HIS A 383 -11.56 12.65 19.35
N GLY A 384 -11.83 11.34 19.38
CA GLY A 384 -11.90 10.47 18.20
C GLY A 384 -13.08 10.69 17.24
N ASP A 385 -13.76 11.83 17.31
CA ASP A 385 -14.67 12.21 16.23
C ASP A 385 -13.86 12.62 14.99
N LEU A 386 -14.33 12.24 13.80
CA LEU A 386 -13.62 12.46 12.54
C LEU A 386 -13.38 13.94 12.25
N ASP A 387 -14.19 14.83 12.84
CA ASP A 387 -14.09 16.28 12.64
C ASP A 387 -13.14 16.97 13.64
N GLU A 388 -12.66 16.26 14.68
CA GLU A 388 -11.87 16.83 15.77
C GLU A 388 -10.42 16.32 15.81
N PHE A 389 -10.21 15.00 15.68
CA PHE A 389 -8.89 14.40 15.91
C PHE A 389 -7.80 14.99 14.98
N GLU A 390 -8.14 15.35 13.74
CA GLU A 390 -7.17 15.87 12.76
C GLU A 390 -6.47 17.16 13.19
N ARG A 391 -7.03 17.91 14.14
CA ARG A 391 -6.41 19.14 14.67
C ARG A 391 -5.09 18.86 15.40
N PHE A 392 -4.88 17.63 15.87
CA PHE A 392 -3.66 17.21 16.56
C PHE A 392 -2.54 16.78 15.59
N GLN A 393 -2.83 16.70 14.29
CA GLN A 393 -1.94 16.12 13.27
C GLN A 393 -0.59 16.84 13.20
N ASP A 394 -0.57 18.17 13.17
CA ASP A 394 0.66 18.96 13.05
C ASP A 394 1.61 18.73 14.24
N GLY A 395 1.05 18.56 15.45
CA GLY A 395 1.84 18.27 16.65
C GLY A 395 2.57 16.93 16.58
N PHE A 396 1.99 15.93 15.91
CA PHE A 396 2.63 14.64 15.65
C PHE A 396 3.60 14.69 14.48
N ALA A 397 3.29 15.48 13.45
CA ALA A 397 4.16 15.67 12.28
C ALA A 397 5.50 16.31 12.64
N THR A 398 5.52 17.23 13.62
CA THR A 398 6.74 17.91 14.08
C THR A 398 7.33 17.31 15.36
N ASN A 399 6.87 16.13 15.79
CA ASN A 399 7.36 15.51 17.02
C ASN A 399 8.68 14.78 16.78
N GLU A 400 9.79 15.43 17.14
CA GLU A 400 11.14 14.88 16.93
C GLU A 400 11.35 13.50 17.57
N ARG A 401 10.75 13.22 18.74
CA ARG A 401 10.88 11.89 19.36
C ARG A 401 10.23 10.79 18.51
N LEU A 402 9.06 11.06 17.93
CA LEU A 402 8.39 10.10 17.05
C LEU A 402 9.10 10.00 15.69
N ASN A 403 9.54 11.13 15.16
CA ASN A 403 10.27 11.21 13.91
C ASN A 403 11.65 10.54 13.98
N ASP A 404 12.31 10.53 15.15
CA ASP A 404 13.55 9.79 15.36
C ASP A 404 13.37 8.27 15.24
N ILE A 405 12.20 7.74 15.60
CA ILE A 405 11.87 6.32 15.37
C ILE A 405 11.82 6.02 13.87
N TYR A 406 11.24 6.93 13.08
CA TYR A 406 11.19 6.85 11.62
C TYR A 406 12.57 6.99 10.97
N ARG A 407 13.36 8.00 11.35
CA ARG A 407 14.74 8.18 10.86
C ARG A 407 15.64 6.98 11.17
N ALA A 408 15.41 6.33 12.32
CA ALA A 408 16.09 5.09 12.68
C ALA A 408 15.56 3.84 11.94
N GLY A 409 14.54 3.98 11.09
CA GLY A 409 13.90 2.89 10.35
C GLY A 409 13.13 1.89 11.20
N LYS A 410 12.75 2.27 12.43
CA LYS A 410 12.12 1.37 13.40
C LYS A 410 10.59 1.46 13.43
N GLY A 411 10.01 2.45 12.77
CA GLY A 411 8.57 2.72 12.71
C GLY A 411 8.23 3.72 11.59
N PRO A 412 6.94 3.94 11.32
CA PRO A 412 6.49 4.97 10.38
C PRO A 412 6.67 6.37 10.97
N ALA A 413 6.52 7.41 10.14
CA ALA A 413 6.59 8.80 10.57
C ALA A 413 5.56 9.12 11.66
N GLY A 414 5.84 10.11 12.52
CA GLY A 414 4.96 10.49 13.64
C GLY A 414 3.53 10.82 13.22
N VAL A 415 3.32 11.34 12.01
CA VAL A 415 1.97 11.68 11.53
C VAL A 415 1.23 10.49 10.89
N HIS A 416 1.93 9.42 10.50
CA HIS A 416 1.35 8.31 9.75
C HIS A 416 0.18 7.61 10.48
N GLY A 417 0.17 7.65 11.81
CA GLY A 417 -0.93 7.11 12.61
C GLY A 417 -2.29 7.75 12.28
N PHE A 418 -2.31 9.05 11.97
CA PHE A 418 -3.56 9.77 11.63
C PHE A 418 -4.19 9.17 10.38
N TYR A 419 -3.38 8.85 9.38
CA TYR A 419 -3.86 8.30 8.13
C TYR A 419 -4.52 6.93 8.35
N MET A 420 -4.01 6.13 9.29
CA MET A 420 -4.63 4.84 9.64
C MET A 420 -6.07 5.03 10.14
N TYR A 421 -6.35 6.09 10.88
CA TYR A 421 -7.70 6.40 11.32
C TYR A 421 -8.53 7.01 10.18
N THR A 422 -7.97 7.98 9.45
CA THR A 422 -8.63 8.68 8.33
C THR A 422 -9.06 7.74 7.20
N TRP A 423 -8.32 6.65 6.93
CA TRP A 423 -8.71 5.64 5.93
C TRP A 423 -10.12 5.09 6.17
N ALA A 424 -10.55 5.01 7.43
CA ALA A 424 -11.86 4.50 7.82
C ALA A 424 -12.98 5.55 7.75
N ALA A 425 -12.67 6.82 7.44
CA ALA A 425 -13.61 7.93 7.54
C ALA A 425 -14.91 7.69 6.76
N HIS A 426 -14.84 7.21 5.51
CA HIS A 426 -16.04 6.91 4.72
C HIS A 426 -16.91 5.81 5.35
N GLY A 427 -16.30 4.72 5.81
CA GLY A 427 -17.03 3.63 6.45
C GLY A 427 -17.65 4.07 7.77
N MET A 428 -16.89 4.78 8.61
CA MET A 428 -17.35 5.31 9.88
C MET A 428 -18.50 6.32 9.73
N ASP A 429 -18.47 7.16 8.69
CA ASP A 429 -19.53 8.13 8.37
C ASP A 429 -20.82 7.45 7.85
N SER A 430 -20.69 6.24 7.29
CA SER A 430 -21.81 5.55 6.61
C SER A 430 -22.49 4.46 7.45
N VAL A 431 -21.76 3.83 8.39
CA VAL A 431 -22.29 2.75 9.23
C VAL A 431 -23.07 3.31 10.42
N SER A 432 -24.25 2.75 10.72
CA SER A 432 -25.00 3.17 11.91
C SER A 432 -24.45 2.55 13.19
N LYS A 433 -23.90 1.34 13.09
CA LYS A 433 -23.39 0.58 14.23
C LYS A 433 -22.36 -0.45 13.79
N VAL A 434 -21.40 -0.69 14.67
CA VAL A 434 -20.37 -1.73 14.50
C VAL A 434 -20.40 -2.67 15.69
N PHE A 435 -20.49 -3.97 15.40
CA PHE A 435 -20.31 -5.03 16.39
C PHE A 435 -18.94 -5.68 16.24
N CYS A 436 -18.21 -5.87 17.34
CA CYS A 436 -16.97 -6.64 17.34
C CYS A 436 -17.23 -8.05 17.90
N VAL A 437 -17.07 -9.07 17.08
CA VAL A 437 -17.27 -10.47 17.49
C VAL A 437 -15.93 -11.14 17.76
N GLY A 438 -15.76 -11.62 18.98
CA GLY A 438 -14.58 -12.39 19.40
C GLY A 438 -13.45 -11.60 20.05
N ALA A 439 -13.67 -10.31 20.37
CA ALA A 439 -12.70 -9.45 21.03
C ALA A 439 -12.12 -10.10 22.31
N LYS A 440 -10.80 -10.19 22.40
CA LYS A 440 -10.07 -10.70 23.59
C LYS A 440 -9.82 -9.61 24.62
N ASP A 441 -9.80 -8.37 24.18
CA ASP A 441 -9.65 -7.18 25.00
C ASP A 441 -10.66 -6.13 24.54
N ARG A 442 -11.40 -5.55 25.49
CA ARG A 442 -12.45 -4.58 25.19
C ARG A 442 -11.93 -3.18 24.97
N ARG A 443 -10.73 -2.83 25.46
CA ARG A 443 -10.19 -1.46 25.40
C ARG A 443 -10.21 -0.88 23.98
N GLY A 444 -9.83 -1.69 22.99
CA GLY A 444 -9.85 -1.28 21.58
C GLY A 444 -11.25 -0.97 21.08
N ALA A 445 -12.20 -1.87 21.33
CA ALA A 445 -13.60 -1.69 20.92
C ALA A 445 -14.27 -0.52 21.67
N ASP A 446 -13.98 -0.37 22.96
CA ASP A 446 -14.56 0.70 23.79
C ASP A 446 -14.09 2.09 23.30
N VAL A 447 -12.81 2.26 22.95
CA VAL A 447 -12.28 3.51 22.35
C VAL A 447 -12.95 3.80 20.99
N LEU A 448 -13.13 2.77 20.17
CA LEU A 448 -13.80 2.88 18.87
C LEU A 448 -15.33 2.99 18.96
N LYS A 449 -15.90 2.89 20.18
CA LYS A 449 -17.35 2.87 20.44
C LYS A 449 -18.07 1.71 19.74
N TRP A 450 -17.41 0.57 19.59
CA TRP A 450 -17.98 -0.66 19.02
C TRP A 450 -18.59 -1.54 20.10
N GLU A 451 -19.69 -2.23 19.80
CA GLU A 451 -20.32 -3.14 20.75
C GLU A 451 -19.75 -4.57 20.62
N CYS A 452 -19.17 -5.10 21.69
CA CYS A 452 -18.67 -6.47 21.69
C CYS A 452 -19.79 -7.51 21.84
N LYS A 453 -19.73 -8.58 21.04
CA LYS A 453 -20.65 -9.73 21.10
C LYS A 453 -19.87 -11.05 21.08
N ASP A 454 -20.47 -12.08 21.66
CA ASP A 454 -19.84 -13.41 21.76
C ASP A 454 -19.99 -14.22 20.45
N SER A 455 -21.01 -13.93 19.64
CA SER A 455 -21.26 -14.61 18.38
C SER A 455 -21.81 -13.66 17.30
N VAL A 456 -21.68 -14.08 16.04
CA VAL A 456 -22.28 -13.39 14.87
C VAL A 456 -23.81 -13.46 14.89
N VAL A 457 -24.42 -14.38 15.64
CA VAL A 457 -25.88 -14.51 15.73
C VAL A 457 -26.46 -13.55 16.78
N ASP A 458 -25.69 -13.26 17.83
CA ASP A 458 -26.08 -12.30 18.88
C ASP A 458 -25.83 -10.84 18.47
N ALA A 459 -24.90 -10.64 17.53
CA ALA A 459 -24.63 -9.38 16.85
C ALA A 459 -25.66 -9.15 15.74
#